data_AF-A0A2V6ZJ29-F1
#
_entry.id   AF-A0A2V6ZJ29-F1
#
_cell.length_a   1.000
_cell.length_b   1.000
_cell.length_c   1.000
_cell.angle_alpha   90.00
_cell.angle_beta   90.00
_cell.angle_gamma   90.00
#
_symmetry.space_group_name_H-M   'P 1'
#
loop_
_entity.id
_entity.type
_entity.pdbx_description
1 polymer ?
#
loop_
_entity_poly.entity_id
_entity_poly.type
_entity_poly.pdbx_seq_one_letter_code
_entity_poly.pdbx_strand_id
1 'polypeptide(L)'
;MNRRTSRGILAIALSTILTQGAPALGQTPTTTGTQKPAEATDTIKGSSVEKKNEAVAYGKKLVSDLDVKIKDLETQLSRDVSAAGSDAKRQVNELRKLKATRAETATKLDEMGRASSESWNSAKQAFADSYKDLQKAYDDAIAKVRK
;
A
#
# COMPACT_ATOMS: atom_id res chain seq x y z
N MET A 1 -27.99 -38.18 -10.81
CA MET A 1 -27.16 -37.58 -11.87
C MET A 1 -25.94 -36.92 -11.20
N ASN A 2 -24.75 -37.44 -11.47
CA ASN A 2 -23.48 -37.02 -10.85
C ASN A 2 -22.97 -35.66 -11.36
N ARG A 3 -22.29 -34.91 -10.46
CA ARG A 3 -20.94 -34.27 -10.58
C ARG A 3 -20.80 -33.23 -9.45
N ARG A 4 -20.10 -33.52 -8.33
CA ARG A 4 -18.67 -33.19 -8.04
C ARG A 4 -18.26 -31.82 -8.60
N THR A 5 -17.83 -30.85 -7.81
CA THR A 5 -16.53 -30.88 -7.10
C THR A 5 -16.42 -29.84 -5.97
N SER A 6 -15.83 -30.30 -4.86
CA SER A 6 -15.38 -29.53 -3.71
C SER A 6 -14.16 -28.64 -4.01
N ARG A 7 -14.07 -27.46 -3.40
CA ARG A 7 -12.79 -26.82 -3.07
C ARG A 7 -12.88 -26.27 -1.65
N GLY A 8 -12.04 -26.85 -0.80
CA GLY A 8 -12.06 -26.70 0.64
C GLY A 8 -11.59 -25.33 1.11
N ILE A 9 -12.24 -24.91 2.18
CA ILE A 9 -11.80 -23.85 3.08
C ILE A 9 -10.61 -24.44 3.86
N LEU A 10 -9.40 -23.93 3.62
CA LEU A 10 -8.26 -24.19 4.50
C LEU A 10 -8.03 -22.95 5.35
N ALA A 11 -8.79 -22.87 6.45
CA ALA A 11 -8.53 -21.98 7.56
C ALA A 11 -7.39 -22.60 8.37
N ILE A 12 -6.20 -21.98 8.35
CA ILE A 12 -5.12 -22.34 9.27
C ILE A 12 -5.40 -21.60 10.58
N ALA A 13 -6.06 -22.31 11.48
CA ALA A 13 -6.35 -21.89 12.84
C ALA A 13 -5.05 -21.92 13.67
N LEU A 14 -4.61 -20.76 14.13
CA LEU A 14 -3.60 -20.66 15.19
C LEU A 14 -4.35 -20.70 16.53
N SER A 15 -4.42 -21.89 17.13
CA SER A 15 -4.98 -22.07 18.47
C SER A 15 -3.86 -22.08 19.50
N THR A 16 -3.82 -21.05 20.35
CA THR A 16 -3.11 -21.10 21.63
C THR A 16 -4.00 -20.55 22.74
N ILE A 17 -4.48 -21.49 23.56
CA ILE A 17 -4.61 -21.45 25.02
C ILE A 17 -5.69 -20.51 25.61
N LEU A 18 -6.80 -21.14 26.03
CA LEU A 18 -7.75 -20.64 27.04
C LEU A 18 -7.08 -20.55 28.41
N THR A 19 -7.20 -19.40 29.08
CA THR A 19 -7.45 -19.31 30.53
C THR A 19 -8.22 -18.01 30.80
N GLN A 20 -9.20 -18.11 31.68
CA GLN A 20 -10.40 -17.28 31.75
C GLN A 20 -10.20 -16.01 32.60
N GLY A 21 -10.84 -14.92 32.19
CA GLY A 21 -10.94 -13.68 32.96
C GLY A 21 -11.42 -12.51 32.08
N ALA A 22 -12.73 -12.38 31.89
CA ALA A 22 -13.32 -11.18 31.30
C ALA A 22 -13.15 -9.99 32.25
N PRO A 23 -12.88 -8.78 31.72
CA PRO A 23 -14.01 -7.93 31.41
C PRO A 23 -13.98 -7.38 29.97
N ALA A 24 -15.19 -7.18 29.46
CA ALA A 24 -15.47 -6.51 28.21
C ALA A 24 -14.88 -5.09 28.20
N LEU A 25 -14.07 -4.76 27.19
CA LEU A 25 -14.02 -3.44 26.54
C LEU A 25 -13.36 -3.59 25.17
N GLY A 26 -14.16 -3.41 24.12
CA GLY A 26 -13.80 -2.61 22.95
C GLY A 26 -12.66 -3.06 22.04
N GLN A 27 -13.02 -3.09 20.75
CA GLN A 27 -12.12 -2.88 19.60
C GLN A 27 -11.38 -4.12 19.10
N THR A 28 -12.11 -4.93 18.33
CA THR A 28 -11.57 -5.36 17.04
C THR A 28 -10.96 -4.12 16.35
N PRO A 29 -9.69 -4.09 15.95
CA PRO A 29 -9.20 -3.02 15.09
C PRO A 29 -9.93 -3.19 13.76
N THR A 30 -11.01 -2.44 13.61
CA THR A 30 -11.73 -2.27 12.37
C THR A 30 -10.72 -1.76 11.35
N THR A 31 -10.30 -2.61 10.41
CA THR A 31 -9.48 -2.21 9.25
C THR A 31 -10.31 -1.36 8.29
N THR A 32 -10.76 -0.20 8.77
CA THR A 32 -11.41 0.86 7.99
C THR A 32 -10.60 2.16 8.05
N GLY A 33 -9.54 2.21 8.85
CA GLY A 33 -8.58 3.30 8.81
C GLY A 33 -7.60 3.13 7.65
N THR A 34 -7.37 4.19 6.87
CA THR A 34 -6.15 4.31 6.05
C THR A 34 -4.97 4.06 6.98
N GLN A 35 -4.36 2.88 6.89
CA GLN A 35 -3.24 2.50 7.75
C GLN A 35 -2.14 3.57 7.61
N LYS A 36 -1.62 4.07 8.73
CA LYS A 36 -0.70 5.21 8.69
C LYS A 36 0.55 4.80 7.90
N PRO A 37 1.13 5.69 7.05
CA PRO A 37 2.35 5.44 6.29
C PRO A 37 3.46 4.70 7.05
N ALA A 38 3.68 5.10 8.30
CA ALA A 38 4.66 4.49 9.19
C ALA A 38 4.32 3.01 9.49
N GLU A 39 3.10 2.73 9.93
CA GLU A 39 2.66 1.38 10.33
C GLU A 39 2.70 0.38 9.16
N ALA A 40 2.33 0.84 7.96
CA ALA A 40 2.38 0.01 6.76
C ALA A 40 3.81 -0.35 6.38
N THR A 41 4.74 0.60 6.49
CA THR A 41 6.15 0.39 6.12
C THR A 41 6.94 -0.33 7.20
N ASP A 42 6.61 -0.14 8.48
CA ASP A 42 7.21 -0.87 9.59
C ASP A 42 6.91 -2.38 9.52
N THR A 43 5.72 -2.75 9.07
CA THR A 43 5.36 -4.16 8.80
C THR A 43 6.31 -4.80 7.78
N ILE A 44 6.65 -4.08 6.71
CA ILE A 44 7.58 -4.58 5.69
C ILE A 44 9.02 -4.59 6.20
N LYS A 45 9.45 -3.55 6.91
CA LYS A 45 10.80 -3.48 7.50
C LYS A 45 11.03 -4.58 8.54
N GLY A 46 10.00 -4.95 9.30
CA GLY A 46 10.05 -6.03 10.29
C GLY A 46 10.00 -7.45 9.69
N SER A 47 9.70 -7.59 8.39
CA SER A 47 9.55 -8.91 7.78
C SER A 47 10.89 -9.61 7.56
N SER A 48 10.97 -10.88 7.96
CA SER A 48 12.09 -11.78 7.70
C SER A 48 12.06 -12.32 6.27
N VAL A 49 13.16 -12.91 5.79
CA VAL A 49 13.27 -13.44 4.41
C VAL A 49 12.33 -14.63 4.18
N GLU A 50 12.06 -15.42 5.22
CA GLU A 50 11.11 -16.54 5.22
C GLU A 50 9.68 -16.06 4.92
N LYS A 51 9.40 -14.79 5.28
CA LYS A 51 8.14 -14.10 5.06
C LYS A 51 8.16 -13.22 3.80
N LYS A 52 9.18 -13.33 2.95
CA LYS A 52 9.35 -12.53 1.73
C LYS A 52 8.11 -12.50 0.85
N ASN A 53 7.51 -13.66 0.57
CA ASN A 53 6.34 -13.73 -0.30
C ASN A 53 5.13 -12.99 0.30
N GLU A 54 4.93 -13.10 1.61
CA GLU A 54 3.89 -12.38 2.35
C GLU A 54 4.14 -10.87 2.33
N ALA A 55 5.38 -10.44 2.58
CA ALA A 55 5.78 -9.03 2.53
C ALA A 55 5.62 -8.43 1.13
N VAL A 56 5.98 -9.16 0.07
CA VAL A 56 5.81 -8.72 -1.32
C VAL A 56 4.33 -8.63 -1.68
N ALA A 57 3.51 -9.60 -1.28
CA ALA A 57 2.07 -9.54 -1.50
C ALA A 57 1.43 -8.34 -0.79
N TYR A 58 1.86 -8.07 0.44
CA TYR A 58 1.42 -6.91 1.19
C TYR A 58 1.88 -5.59 0.53
N GLY A 59 3.13 -5.50 0.08
CA GLY A 59 3.64 -4.36 -0.70
C GLY A 59 2.84 -4.11 -1.99
N LYS A 60 2.47 -5.17 -2.72
CA LYS A 60 1.59 -5.08 -3.90
C LYS A 60 0.23 -4.50 -3.55
N LYS A 61 -0.35 -4.93 -2.43
CA LYS A 61 -1.63 -4.39 -1.95
C LYS A 61 -1.51 -2.89 -1.65
N LEU A 62 -0.46 -2.49 -0.91
CA LEU A 62 -0.22 -1.09 -0.56
C LEU A 62 -0.07 -0.17 -1.78
N VAL A 63 0.68 -0.61 -2.80
CA VAL A 63 0.83 0.14 -4.07
C VAL A 63 -0.49 0.19 -4.83
N SER A 64 -1.22 -0.93 -4.92
CA SER A 64 -2.52 -1.00 -5.60
C SER A 64 -3.57 -0.11 -4.95
N ASP A 65 -3.63 -0.06 -3.61
CA ASP A 65 -4.57 0.78 -2.87
C ASP A 65 -4.30 2.27 -3.17
N LEU A 66 -3.03 2.65 -3.33
CA LEU A 66 -2.68 4.01 -3.68
C LEU A 66 -2.89 4.31 -5.17
N ASP A 67 -2.69 3.33 -6.06
CA ASP A 67 -2.98 3.49 -7.49
C ASP A 67 -4.44 3.86 -7.75
N VAL A 68 -5.36 3.26 -7.00
CA VAL A 68 -6.79 3.62 -7.06
C VAL A 68 -6.98 5.10 -6.71
N LYS A 69 -6.32 5.56 -5.64
CA LYS A 69 -6.39 6.97 -5.20
C LYS A 69 -5.73 7.93 -6.18
N ILE A 70 -4.60 7.56 -6.78
CA ILE A 70 -3.91 8.35 -7.80
C ILE A 70 -4.80 8.48 -9.04
N LYS A 71 -5.44 7.40 -9.49
CA LYS A 71 -6.37 7.42 -10.63
C LYS A 71 -7.60 8.29 -10.38
N ASP A 72 -8.14 8.26 -9.15
CA ASP A 72 -9.23 9.14 -8.76
C ASP A 72 -8.79 10.62 -8.81
N LEU A 73 -7.62 10.93 -8.24
CA LEU A 73 -7.01 12.26 -8.31
C LEU A 73 -6.79 12.73 -9.75
N GLU A 74 -6.28 11.86 -10.64
CA GLU A 74 -6.13 12.16 -12.07
C GLU A 74 -7.44 12.55 -12.75
N THR A 75 -8.51 11.85 -12.39
CA THR A 75 -9.84 12.07 -12.96
C THR A 75 -10.45 13.36 -12.43
N GLN A 76 -10.25 13.69 -11.15
CA GLN A 76 -10.63 14.99 -10.58
C GLN A 76 -9.85 16.11 -11.28
N LEU A 77 -8.52 15.96 -11.38
CA LEU A 77 -7.66 16.96 -11.99
C LEU A 77 -7.96 17.21 -13.46
N SER A 78 -8.28 16.17 -14.23
CA SER A 78 -8.61 16.33 -15.65
C SER A 78 -9.90 17.14 -15.86
N ARG A 79 -10.85 17.04 -14.92
CA ARG A 79 -12.07 17.84 -14.90
C ARG A 79 -11.78 19.28 -14.49
N ASP A 80 -10.99 19.46 -13.43
CA ASP A 80 -10.68 20.79 -12.88
C ASP A 80 -9.72 21.59 -13.78
N VAL A 81 -8.72 20.94 -14.39
CA VAL A 81 -7.79 21.57 -15.36
C VAL A 81 -8.52 22.09 -16.59
N SER A 82 -9.61 21.44 -16.99
CA SER A 82 -10.46 21.93 -18.08
C SER A 82 -11.23 23.20 -17.68
N ALA A 83 -11.35 23.47 -16.38
CA ALA A 83 -11.98 24.67 -15.80
C ALA A 83 -10.97 25.70 -15.27
N ALA A 84 -9.71 25.32 -15.01
CA ALA A 84 -8.70 26.12 -14.33
C ALA A 84 -7.66 26.69 -15.30
N GLY A 85 -7.43 28.01 -15.23
CA GLY A 85 -6.41 28.73 -16.00
C GLY A 85 -4.97 28.47 -15.54
N SER A 86 -4.31 29.48 -14.95
CA SER A 86 -2.86 29.47 -14.64
C SER A 86 -2.38 28.34 -13.71
N ASP A 87 -3.25 27.74 -12.90
CA ASP A 87 -2.91 26.65 -11.98
C ASP A 87 -2.84 25.27 -12.66
N ALA A 88 -3.38 25.13 -13.87
CA ALA A 88 -3.38 23.87 -14.62
C ALA A 88 -1.95 23.31 -14.83
N LYS A 89 -0.99 24.18 -15.16
CA LYS A 89 0.40 23.75 -15.39
C LYS A 89 1.06 23.22 -14.11
N ARG A 90 0.75 23.83 -12.96
CA ARG A 90 1.26 23.39 -11.66
C ARG A 90 0.67 22.03 -11.29
N GLN A 91 -0.65 21.90 -11.42
CA GLN A 91 -1.39 20.66 -11.19
C GLN A 91 -0.87 19.50 -12.04
N VAL A 92 -0.69 19.71 -13.35
CA VAL A 92 -0.12 18.71 -14.28
C VAL A 92 1.29 18.30 -13.87
N ASN A 93 2.13 19.26 -13.45
CA ASN A 93 3.48 18.95 -13.00
C ASN A 93 3.51 18.11 -11.72
N GLU A 94 2.62 18.38 -10.76
CA GLU A 94 2.53 17.61 -9.52
C GLU A 94 2.01 16.18 -9.80
N LEU A 95 1.03 16.05 -10.69
CA LEU A 95 0.57 14.73 -11.13
C LEU A 95 1.68 13.95 -11.85
N ARG A 96 2.50 14.62 -12.67
CA ARG A 96 3.65 13.99 -13.33
C ARG A 96 4.68 13.48 -12.32
N LYS A 97 4.99 14.27 -11.28
CA LYS A 97 5.89 13.85 -10.19
C LYS A 97 5.32 12.63 -9.45
N LEU A 98 4.04 12.68 -9.09
CA LEU A 98 3.35 11.58 -8.42
C LEU A 98 3.41 10.28 -9.24
N LYS A 99 3.18 10.34 -10.56
CA LYS A 99 3.32 9.19 -11.47
C LYS A 99 4.75 8.65 -11.52
N ALA A 100 5.74 9.53 -11.54
CA ALA A 100 7.15 9.13 -11.54
C ALA A 100 7.52 8.40 -10.23
N THR A 101 7.14 8.96 -9.07
CA THR A 101 7.36 8.32 -7.78
C THR A 101 6.66 6.96 -7.70
N ARG A 102 5.42 6.84 -8.23
CA ARG A 102 4.70 5.57 -8.29
C ARG A 102 5.45 4.52 -9.11
N ALA A 103 5.99 4.91 -10.26
CA ALA A 103 6.76 4.01 -11.12
C ALA A 103 8.03 3.53 -10.40
N GLU A 104 8.74 4.43 -9.71
CA GLU A 104 9.91 4.08 -8.91
C GLU A 104 9.56 3.11 -7.77
N THR A 105 8.48 3.36 -7.03
CA THR A 105 8.03 2.46 -5.96
C THR A 105 7.67 1.08 -6.49
N ALA A 106 7.05 0.99 -7.67
CA ALA A 106 6.80 -0.29 -8.33
C ALA A 106 8.12 -1.02 -8.65
N THR A 107 9.10 -0.32 -9.20
CA THR A 107 10.45 -0.89 -9.42
C THR A 107 11.06 -1.39 -8.12
N LYS A 108 10.97 -0.64 -7.02
CA LYS A 108 11.49 -1.08 -5.71
C LYS A 108 10.75 -2.30 -5.14
N LEU A 109 9.45 -2.42 -5.41
CA LEU A 109 8.67 -3.59 -5.05
C LEU A 109 9.10 -4.83 -5.84
N ASP A 110 9.34 -4.68 -7.13
CA ASP A 110 9.85 -5.75 -7.99
C ASP A 110 11.28 -6.17 -7.58
N GLU A 111 12.16 -5.20 -7.27
CA GLU A 111 13.50 -5.45 -6.71
C GLU A 111 13.40 -6.23 -5.38
N MET A 112 12.52 -5.81 -4.46
CA MET A 112 12.24 -6.54 -3.22
C MET A 112 11.75 -7.97 -3.49
N GLY A 113 10.87 -8.15 -4.48
CA GLY A 113 10.39 -9.47 -4.91
C GLY A 113 11.47 -10.37 -5.47
N ARG A 114 12.56 -9.81 -6.00
CA ARG A 114 13.69 -10.55 -6.60
C ARG A 114 14.90 -10.69 -5.67
N ALA A 115 14.91 -9.99 -4.54
CA ALA A 115 16.02 -9.99 -3.59
C ALA A 115 16.38 -11.40 -3.07
N SER A 116 17.66 -11.67 -2.88
CA SER A 116 18.15 -12.86 -2.19
C SER A 116 18.05 -12.67 -0.67
N SER A 117 18.36 -13.70 0.11
CA SER A 117 18.44 -13.55 1.58
C SER A 117 19.46 -12.49 2.00
N GLU A 118 20.57 -12.39 1.28
CA GLU A 118 21.63 -11.41 1.55
C GLU A 118 21.20 -9.97 1.23
N SER A 119 20.42 -9.75 0.16
CA SER A 119 19.92 -8.43 -0.23
C SER A 119 18.52 -8.10 0.31
N TRP A 120 17.91 -8.99 1.10
CA TRP A 120 16.54 -8.81 1.59
C TRP A 120 16.37 -7.53 2.43
N ASN A 121 17.28 -7.29 3.36
CA ASN A 121 17.19 -6.14 4.26
C ASN A 121 17.32 -4.80 3.53
N SER A 122 18.22 -4.70 2.55
CA SER A 122 18.36 -3.47 1.76
C SER A 122 17.17 -3.27 0.83
N ALA A 123 16.67 -4.33 0.20
CA ALA A 123 15.56 -4.24 -0.74
C ALA A 123 14.24 -3.86 -0.05
N LYS A 124 13.94 -4.43 1.13
CA LYS A 124 12.74 -4.06 1.89
C LYS A 124 12.80 -2.63 2.44
N GLN A 125 14.00 -2.16 2.81
CA GLN A 125 14.23 -0.77 3.21
C GLN A 125 13.98 0.18 2.04
N ALA A 126 14.55 -0.11 0.87
CA ALA A 126 14.38 0.71 -0.34
C ALA A 126 12.91 0.79 -0.78
N PHE A 127 12.16 -0.33 -0.75
CA PHE A 127 10.73 -0.31 -1.01
C PHE A 127 9.98 0.55 0.02
N ALA A 128 10.25 0.33 1.31
CA ALA A 128 9.55 1.04 2.38
C ALA A 128 9.78 2.55 2.33
N ASP A 129 10.99 2.99 2.00
CA ASP A 129 11.31 4.41 1.88
C ASP A 129 10.66 5.01 0.61
N SER A 130 10.74 4.32 -0.54
CA SER A 130 10.05 4.76 -1.76
C SER A 130 8.53 4.82 -1.59
N TYR A 131 7.93 3.90 -0.83
CA TYR A 131 6.50 3.95 -0.52
C TYR A 131 6.11 5.16 0.35
N LYS A 132 6.96 5.55 1.32
CA LYS A 132 6.76 6.79 2.09
C LYS A 132 6.80 8.01 1.19
N ASP A 133 7.76 8.06 0.27
CA ASP A 133 7.87 9.17 -0.69
C ASP A 133 6.65 9.24 -1.60
N LEU A 134 6.15 8.08 -2.03
CA LEU A 134 4.93 7.99 -2.84
C LEU A 134 3.69 8.49 -2.08
N GLN A 135 3.51 8.09 -0.82
CA GLN A 135 2.42 8.60 0.02
C GLN A 135 2.54 10.11 0.23
N LYS A 136 3.75 10.61 0.51
CA LYS A 136 3.99 12.04 0.65
C LYS A 136 3.68 12.79 -0.65
N ALA A 137 4.10 12.28 -1.81
CA ALA A 137 3.80 12.88 -3.10
C ALA A 137 2.29 12.93 -3.37
N TYR A 138 1.56 11.90 -2.96
CA TYR A 138 0.10 11.88 -3.04
C TYR A 138 -0.53 12.96 -2.14
N ASP A 139 -0.13 13.01 -0.87
CA ASP A 139 -0.60 14.01 0.10
C ASP A 139 -0.31 15.45 -0.36
N ASP A 140 0.90 15.67 -0.90
CA ASP A 140 1.33 16.94 -1.47
C ASP A 140 0.51 17.32 -2.73
N ALA A 141 0.06 16.34 -3.52
CA ALA A 141 -0.74 16.58 -4.71
C ALA A 141 -2.18 16.94 -4.32
N ILE A 142 -2.83 16.17 -3.42
CA ILE A 142 -4.19 16.46 -2.97
C ILE A 142 -4.29 17.81 -2.27
N ALA A 143 -3.26 18.22 -1.50
CA ALA A 143 -3.24 19.50 -0.80
C ALA A 143 -3.18 20.69 -1.76
N LYS A 144 -2.63 20.49 -2.97
CA LYS A 144 -2.54 21.53 -4.02
C LYS A 144 -3.75 21.56 -4.94
N VAL A 145 -4.50 20.45 -5.03
CA VAL A 145 -5.76 20.39 -5.79
C VAL A 145 -6.92 20.98 -4.97
N ARG A 146 -6.90 20.84 -3.64
CA ARG A 146 -7.92 21.38 -2.74
C ARG A 146 -7.75 22.87 -2.38
N LYS A 147 -6.68 23.51 -2.85
CA LYS A 147 -6.39 24.93 -2.59
C LYS A 147 -6.84 25.78 -3.76
#